data_AF-A0A6A6YZ01-F1
#
_entry.id   AF-A0A6A6YZ01-F1
#
_cell.length_a   1.000
_cell.length_b   1.000
_cell.length_c   1.000
_cell.angle_alpha   90.00
_cell.angle_beta   90.00
_cell.angle_gamma   90.00
#
_symmetry.space_group_name_H-M   'P 1'
#
loop_
_entity.id
_entity.type
_entity.pdbx_description
1 polymer ?
#
loop_
_entity_poly.entity_id
_entity_poly.type
_entity_poly.pdbx_seq_one_letter_code
_entity_poly.pdbx_strand_id
1 'polypeptide(L)'
;MEGVVQCFQYPSQVLRGYQRAATSIDPSQLPAVPLYTNLHRKTQDSDAQSLSSSDTDIMARWTVKKAVDGLASTYNLVQRFLGASVPGRRIVPRQNEKNDGQVQVRLDTGEKVDGRFLTIYLQANKQASASTLLKFIKKYGTHENLAVGKFDTKAEDLDAEVERVCNDMVEQAEKKL
;
A
#
# COMPACT_ATOMS: atom_id res chain seq x y z
N MET A 1 -35.36 -32.32 -35.00
CA MET A 1 -33.91 -32.58 -34.87
C MET A 1 -33.47 -31.85 -33.62
N GLU A 2 -33.45 -32.62 -32.53
CA GLU A 2 -33.29 -32.16 -31.16
C GLU A 2 -31.83 -31.78 -30.87
N GLY A 3 -31.67 -30.75 -30.04
CA GLY A 3 -30.37 -30.24 -29.61
C GLY A 3 -29.66 -31.13 -28.61
N VAL A 4 -28.34 -31.00 -28.57
CA VAL A 4 -27.50 -31.62 -27.53
C VAL A 4 -26.60 -30.53 -26.95
N VAL A 5 -27.01 -30.03 -25.78
CA VAL A 5 -26.20 -29.22 -24.88
C VAL A 5 -25.43 -30.19 -23.99
N GLN A 6 -24.11 -30.23 -24.12
CA GLN A 6 -23.26 -31.01 -23.21
C GLN A 6 -23.05 -30.22 -21.91
N CYS A 7 -23.85 -30.55 -20.90
CA CYS A 7 -23.61 -30.20 -19.51
C CYS A 7 -22.44 -31.05 -18.98
N PHE A 8 -21.36 -30.40 -18.53
CA PHE A 8 -20.30 -31.07 -17.78
C PHE A 8 -20.77 -31.34 -16.35
N GLN A 9 -20.73 -32.62 -16.02
CA GLN A 9 -21.14 -33.23 -14.77
C GLN A 9 -20.03 -33.07 -13.73
N TYR A 10 -20.30 -32.32 -12.65
CA TYR A 10 -19.43 -32.29 -11.47
C TYR A 10 -19.69 -33.55 -10.61
N PRO A 11 -18.65 -34.32 -10.22
CA PRO A 11 -18.83 -35.44 -9.32
C PRO A 11 -19.07 -34.96 -7.88
N SER A 12 -20.07 -35.62 -7.30
CA SER A 12 -20.62 -35.53 -5.96
C SER A 12 -19.68 -36.01 -4.84
N GLN A 13 -19.61 -35.21 -3.77
CA GLN A 13 -19.69 -35.56 -2.35
C GLN A 13 -18.89 -36.78 -1.83
N VAL A 14 -17.91 -36.49 -0.97
CA VAL A 14 -17.57 -37.34 0.19
C VAL A 14 -17.39 -36.43 1.42
N LEU A 15 -18.48 -36.13 2.12
CA LEU A 15 -18.44 -35.59 3.49
C LEU A 15 -18.54 -36.77 4.46
N ARG A 16 -17.38 -37.22 4.96
CA ARG A 16 -17.31 -38.15 6.09
C ARG A 16 -17.69 -37.43 7.37
N GLY A 17 -18.49 -38.11 8.17
CA GLY A 17 -19.19 -37.56 9.32
C GLY A 17 -18.29 -37.05 10.44
N TYR A 18 -18.71 -35.93 11.02
CA TYR A 18 -18.44 -35.62 12.41
C TYR A 18 -19.75 -35.82 13.18
N GLN A 19 -19.77 -36.90 13.97
CA GLN A 19 -20.85 -37.19 14.89
C GLN A 19 -20.92 -36.11 15.97
N ARG A 20 -22.15 -35.68 16.25
CA ARG A 20 -22.53 -34.81 17.37
C ARG A 20 -22.25 -35.54 18.68
N ALA A 21 -21.45 -34.94 19.55
CA ALA A 21 -21.56 -35.14 20.99
C ALA A 21 -22.19 -33.87 21.58
N ALA A 22 -23.51 -33.90 21.76
CA ALA A 22 -24.22 -32.89 22.53
C ALA A 22 -24.11 -33.27 24.00
N THR A 23 -23.10 -32.75 24.68
CA THR A 23 -23.00 -32.83 26.14
C THR A 23 -23.97 -31.80 26.71
N SER A 24 -25.05 -32.27 27.33
CA SER A 24 -25.97 -31.46 28.11
C SER A 24 -25.22 -30.88 29.31
N ILE A 25 -24.94 -29.58 29.30
CA ILE A 25 -24.41 -28.86 30.46
C ILE A 25 -25.60 -28.32 31.24
N ASP A 26 -25.76 -28.82 32.46
CA ASP A 26 -26.72 -28.37 33.47
C ASP A 26 -26.38 -26.92 33.90
N PRO A 27 -27.30 -25.95 33.75
CA PRO A 27 -27.04 -24.55 34.10
C PRO A 27 -27.01 -24.25 35.61
N SER A 28 -27.12 -25.25 36.49
CA SER A 28 -27.13 -25.06 37.95
C SER A 28 -25.75 -25.11 38.64
N GLN A 29 -24.65 -25.27 37.90
CA GLN A 29 -23.28 -25.32 38.47
C GLN A 29 -22.35 -24.18 38.01
N LEU A 30 -22.78 -22.92 38.15
CA LEU A 30 -21.87 -21.78 38.03
C LEU A 30 -21.31 -21.37 39.40
N PRO A 31 -19.99 -21.46 39.66
CA PRO A 31 -19.41 -20.91 40.87
C PRO A 31 -19.43 -19.37 40.82
N ALA A 32 -19.85 -18.75 41.91
CA ALA A 32 -19.86 -17.31 42.10
C ALA A 32 -18.44 -16.73 41.95
N VAL A 33 -18.24 -15.87 40.96
CA VAL A 33 -17.01 -15.07 40.80
C VAL A 33 -17.02 -13.89 41.78
N PRO A 34 -15.96 -13.68 42.58
CA PRO A 34 -15.89 -12.55 43.50
C PRO A 34 -15.69 -11.23 42.75
N LEU A 35 -16.50 -10.23 43.12
CA LEU A 35 -16.33 -8.83 42.76
C LEU A 35 -14.98 -8.32 43.29
N TYR A 36 -14.00 -8.16 42.40
CA TYR A 36 -12.81 -7.38 42.72
C TYR A 36 -13.17 -5.89 42.69
N THR A 37 -13.17 -5.29 43.87
CA THR A 37 -13.14 -3.85 44.04
C THR A 37 -11.70 -3.37 44.15
N ASN A 38 -11.50 -2.18 43.58
CA ASN A 38 -10.55 -1.13 43.96
C ASN A 38 -9.16 -1.01 43.31
N LEU A 39 -8.90 0.26 43.01
CA LEU A 39 -7.66 1.04 43.15
C LEU A 39 -6.83 1.33 41.89
N HIS A 40 -7.01 2.58 41.44
CA HIS A 40 -5.93 3.58 41.28
C HIS A 40 -4.63 3.14 40.59
N ARG A 41 -4.51 3.53 39.31
CA ARG A 41 -3.27 4.09 38.76
C ARG A 41 -3.66 5.32 37.94
N LYS A 42 -3.50 6.50 38.53
CA LYS A 42 -2.45 7.47 38.21
C LYS A 42 -2.36 7.72 36.70
N THR A 43 -2.92 8.86 36.33
CA THR A 43 -2.41 9.82 35.35
C THR A 43 -1.04 9.42 34.78
N GLN A 44 -1.01 9.11 33.49
CA GLN A 44 0.14 9.47 32.68
C GLN A 44 -0.32 10.62 31.80
N ASP A 45 -0.02 11.81 32.32
CA ASP A 45 0.00 13.04 31.58
C ASP A 45 0.79 12.82 30.29
N SER A 46 0.09 13.07 29.18
CA SER A 46 0.53 13.85 28.03
C SER A 46 2.00 14.29 27.96
N ASP A 47 2.92 13.34 27.84
CA ASP A 47 4.20 13.59 27.18
C ASP A 47 4.07 13.09 25.74
N ALA A 48 3.31 13.85 24.95
CA ALA A 48 3.50 13.85 23.51
C ALA A 48 4.93 14.34 23.26
N GLN A 49 5.90 13.43 23.30
CA GLN A 49 7.27 13.67 22.89
C GLN A 49 7.20 14.33 21.50
N SER A 50 7.45 15.63 21.48
CA SER A 50 7.63 16.39 20.25
C SER A 50 8.88 15.82 19.61
N LEU A 51 8.70 14.82 18.75
CA LEU A 51 9.74 14.35 17.84
C LEU A 51 10.36 15.58 17.21
N SER A 52 11.68 15.72 17.38
CA SER A 52 12.41 16.81 16.75
C SER A 52 12.11 16.78 15.25
N SER A 53 11.92 17.95 14.61
CA SER A 53 11.57 17.99 13.18
C SER A 53 12.54 17.16 12.33
N SER A 54 13.82 17.09 12.72
CA SER A 54 14.84 16.25 12.07
C SER A 54 14.56 14.75 12.12
N ASP A 55 14.05 14.21 13.22
CA ASP A 55 13.78 12.77 13.32
C ASP A 55 12.59 12.36 12.42
N THR A 56 11.61 13.26 12.30
CA THR A 56 10.44 13.03 11.44
C THR A 56 10.86 13.08 9.97
N ASP A 57 11.73 14.02 9.59
CA ASP A 57 12.25 14.15 8.23
C ASP A 57 13.10 12.93 7.81
N ILE A 58 13.99 12.47 8.69
CA ILE A 58 14.81 11.26 8.46
C ILE A 58 13.91 10.04 8.22
N MET A 59 12.87 9.87 9.03
CA MET A 59 11.92 8.76 8.90
C MET A 59 11.06 8.87 7.65
N ALA A 60 10.67 10.08 7.25
CA ALA A 60 9.93 10.35 6.02
C ALA A 60 10.75 9.98 4.80
N ARG A 61 11.98 10.51 4.69
CA ARG A 61 12.92 10.21 3.61
C ARG A 61 13.18 8.71 3.51
N TRP A 62 13.53 8.05 4.62
CA TRP A 62 13.80 6.62 4.63
C TRP A 62 12.59 5.79 4.20
N THR A 63 11.39 6.14 4.66
CA THR A 63 10.16 5.44 4.31
C THR A 63 9.88 5.53 2.82
N VAL A 64 9.95 6.74 2.24
CA VAL A 64 9.70 6.93 0.80
C VAL A 64 10.79 6.26 -0.02
N LYS A 65 12.06 6.45 0.33
CA LYS A 65 13.19 5.83 -0.37
C LYS A 65 13.04 4.32 -0.40
N LYS A 66 12.80 3.69 0.75
CA LYS A 66 12.59 2.23 0.84
C LYS A 66 11.43 1.76 -0.03
N ALA A 67 10.33 2.53 -0.09
CA ALA A 67 9.18 2.19 -0.91
C ALA A 67 9.50 2.28 -2.41
N VAL A 68 10.22 3.33 -2.83
CA VAL A 68 10.66 3.53 -4.23
C VAL A 68 11.71 2.48 -4.62
N ASP A 69 12.71 2.20 -3.77
CA ASP A 69 13.69 1.14 -3.99
C ASP A 69 13.01 -0.24 -4.08
N GLY A 70 11.97 -0.47 -3.25
CA GLY A 70 11.14 -1.68 -3.32
C GLY A 70 10.40 -1.83 -4.65
N LEU A 71 9.93 -0.72 -5.24
CA LEU A 71 9.35 -0.72 -6.57
C LEU A 71 10.41 -0.99 -7.65
N ALA A 72 11.56 -0.31 -7.57
CA ALA A 72 12.65 -0.48 -8.53
C ALA A 72 13.23 -1.89 -8.55
N SER A 73 13.33 -2.54 -7.38
CA SER A 73 13.80 -3.93 -7.27
C SER A 73 12.77 -4.96 -7.75
N THR A 74 11.48 -4.67 -7.61
CA THR A 74 10.41 -5.61 -7.99
C THR A 74 10.04 -5.52 -9.47
N TYR A 75 10.14 -4.32 -10.06
CA TYR A 75 9.67 -4.04 -11.41
C TYR A 75 10.79 -3.46 -12.27
N ASN A 76 10.86 -3.87 -13.54
CA ASN A 76 11.67 -3.17 -14.53
C ASN A 76 11.04 -1.80 -14.84
N LEU A 77 11.46 -0.76 -14.12
CA LEU A 77 10.87 0.57 -14.19
C LEU A 77 11.06 1.23 -15.56
N VAL A 78 12.19 1.00 -16.24
CA VAL A 78 12.44 1.49 -17.60
C VAL A 78 11.34 1.01 -18.55
N GLN A 79 11.12 -0.30 -18.62
CA GLN A 79 10.08 -0.89 -19.48
C GLN A 79 8.68 -0.42 -19.08
N ARG A 80 8.43 -0.21 -17.78
CA ARG A 80 7.15 0.27 -17.28
C ARG A 80 6.89 1.72 -17.66
N PHE A 81 7.90 2.59 -17.60
CA PHE A 81 7.78 4.00 -18.00
C PHE A 81 7.65 4.13 -19.51
N LEU A 82 8.42 3.38 -20.30
CA LEU A 82 8.30 3.39 -21.76
C LEU A 82 6.94 2.85 -22.24
N GLY A 83 6.39 1.84 -21.56
CA GLY A 83 5.07 1.29 -21.86
C GLY A 83 3.89 2.13 -21.33
N ALA A 84 4.15 3.17 -20.54
CA ALA A 84 3.13 4.01 -19.94
C ALA A 84 2.70 5.12 -20.93
N SER A 85 1.61 4.85 -21.66
CA SER A 85 1.09 5.77 -22.70
C SER A 85 -0.21 6.48 -22.30
N VAL A 86 -0.94 5.95 -21.31
CA VAL A 86 -2.26 6.47 -20.92
C VAL A 86 -2.13 7.34 -19.66
N PRO A 87 -2.37 8.66 -19.74
CA PRO A 87 -2.34 9.55 -18.57
C PRO A 87 -3.37 9.12 -17.52
N GLY A 88 -3.04 9.31 -16.25
CA GLY A 88 -3.83 8.91 -15.09
C GLY A 88 -3.80 7.41 -14.77
N ARG A 89 -3.14 6.59 -15.60
CA ARG A 89 -3.08 5.15 -15.36
C ARG A 89 -1.94 4.80 -14.40
N ARG A 90 -2.24 3.94 -13.42
CA ARG A 90 -1.23 3.34 -12.53
C ARG A 90 -0.21 2.52 -13.33
N ILE A 91 1.06 2.86 -13.17
CA ILE A 91 2.21 2.19 -13.77
C ILE A 91 2.59 0.99 -12.91
N VAL A 92 2.88 1.25 -11.63
CA VAL A 92 3.23 0.26 -10.63
C VAL A 92 2.74 0.69 -9.24
N PRO A 93 2.48 -0.26 -8.32
CA PRO A 93 2.35 -1.70 -8.58
C PRO A 93 1.04 -2.02 -9.32
N ARG A 94 0.91 -3.24 -9.85
CA ARG A 94 -0.38 -3.70 -10.40
C ARG A 94 -1.45 -3.63 -9.31
N GLN A 95 -2.62 -3.09 -9.65
CA GLN A 95 -3.76 -3.00 -8.74
C GLN A 95 -4.27 -4.40 -8.39
N ASN A 96 -4.05 -4.82 -7.15
CA ASN A 96 -4.62 -6.00 -6.51
C ASN A 96 -4.51 -5.80 -4.98
N GLU A 97 -5.32 -6.55 -4.22
CA GLU A 97 -5.38 -6.39 -2.75
C GLU A 97 -4.03 -6.66 -2.06
N LYS A 98 -3.26 -7.62 -2.58
CA LYS A 98 -1.96 -7.98 -2.01
C LYS A 98 -0.95 -6.84 -2.13
N ASN A 99 -0.78 -6.28 -3.32
CA ASN A 99 0.18 -5.20 -3.57
C ASN A 99 -0.28 -3.91 -2.92
N ASP A 100 -1.60 -3.67 -2.86
CA ASP A 100 -2.11 -2.45 -2.25
C ASP A 100 -1.78 -2.39 -0.75
N GLY A 101 -1.83 -3.53 -0.04
CA GLY A 101 -1.46 -3.60 1.37
C GLY A 101 0.05 -3.70 1.65
N GLN A 102 0.84 -4.25 0.71
CA GLN A 102 2.29 -4.41 0.88
C GLN A 102 3.08 -3.17 0.44
N VAL A 103 2.64 -2.52 -0.64
CA VAL A 103 3.36 -1.40 -1.25
C VAL A 103 2.75 -0.09 -0.77
N GLN A 104 3.61 0.69 -0.11
CA GLN A 104 3.23 1.94 0.56
C GLN A 104 2.96 3.09 -0.42
N VAL A 105 3.61 3.09 -1.59
CA VAL A 105 3.50 4.14 -2.62
C VAL A 105 3.15 3.55 -3.98
N ARG A 106 2.62 4.37 -4.88
CA ARG A 106 2.33 4.00 -6.26
C ARG A 106 2.87 5.05 -7.23
N LEU A 107 3.20 4.61 -8.43
CA LEU A 107 3.59 5.46 -9.56
C LEU A 107 2.47 5.46 -10.59
N ASP A 108 1.96 6.64 -10.89
CA ASP A 108 0.92 6.86 -11.87
C ASP A 108 1.48 7.65 -13.07
N THR A 109 0.93 7.40 -14.25
CA THR A 109 1.34 8.03 -15.50
C THR A 109 0.73 9.41 -15.60
N GLY A 110 1.53 10.42 -15.94
CA GLY A 110 1.06 11.75 -16.28
C GLY A 110 0.99 11.98 -17.80
N GLU A 111 0.98 13.25 -18.19
CA GLU A 111 1.00 13.63 -19.59
C GLU A 111 2.41 13.50 -20.17
N LYS A 112 2.46 13.17 -21.47
CA LYS A 112 3.70 13.18 -22.24
C LYS A 112 3.86 14.55 -22.90
N VAL A 113 4.85 15.31 -22.44
CA VAL A 113 5.18 16.64 -22.94
C VAL A 113 6.17 16.51 -24.11
N ASP A 114 5.90 17.25 -25.19
CA ASP A 114 6.73 17.31 -26.40
C ASP A 114 7.06 15.96 -27.04
N GLY A 115 6.23 14.94 -26.78
CA GLY A 115 6.47 13.57 -27.26
C GLY A 115 7.74 12.92 -26.71
N ARG A 116 8.41 13.52 -25.73
CA ARG A 116 9.69 13.09 -25.16
C ARG A 116 9.63 12.90 -23.65
N PHE A 117 9.12 13.88 -22.92
CA PHE A 117 9.15 13.87 -21.46
C PHE A 117 7.86 13.28 -20.93
N LEU A 118 7.94 12.12 -20.29
CA LEU A 118 6.81 11.52 -19.60
C LEU A 118 6.77 12.03 -18.15
N THR A 119 5.65 12.64 -17.77
CA THR A 119 5.43 13.02 -16.37
C THR A 119 5.05 11.78 -15.57
N ILE A 120 5.65 11.59 -14.41
CA ILE A 120 5.39 10.48 -13.50
C ILE A 120 4.95 11.05 -12.15
N TYR A 121 3.84 10.54 -11.62
CA TYR A 121 3.32 10.96 -10.33
C TYR A 121 3.61 9.92 -9.27
N LEU A 122 4.28 10.31 -8.19
CA LEU A 122 4.41 9.50 -7.00
C LEU A 122 3.25 9.82 -6.07
N GLN A 123 2.44 8.83 -5.72
CA GLN A 123 1.28 8.99 -4.83
C GLN A 123 1.35 8.00 -3.67
N ALA A 124 0.79 8.38 -2.52
CA ALA A 124 0.60 7.46 -1.41
C ALA A 124 -0.47 6.42 -1.77
N ASN A 125 -0.25 5.15 -1.41
CA ASN A 125 -1.29 4.15 -1.60
C ASN A 125 -2.39 4.28 -0.54
N LYS A 126 -3.63 3.93 -0.89
CA LYS A 126 -4.78 4.05 0.05
C LYS A 126 -4.64 3.14 1.27
N GLN A 127 -3.99 2.00 1.11
CA GLN A 127 -3.76 1.01 2.17
C GLN A 127 -2.35 1.12 2.79
N ALA A 128 -1.66 2.26 2.59
CA ALA A 128 -0.36 2.51 3.22
C ALA A 128 -0.50 2.43 4.75
N SER A 129 0.45 1.75 5.40
CA SER A 129 0.51 1.56 6.85
C SER A 129 1.58 2.43 7.52
N ALA A 130 2.47 3.05 6.75
CA ALA A 130 3.51 3.93 7.29
C ALA A 130 2.90 5.20 7.91
N SER A 131 3.33 5.53 9.13
CA SER A 131 2.78 6.65 9.91
C SER A 131 2.93 8.01 9.20
N THR A 132 4.03 8.24 8.50
CA THR A 132 4.30 9.45 7.70
C THR A 132 3.31 9.59 6.54
N LEU A 133 3.12 8.52 5.76
CA LEU A 133 2.17 8.50 4.65
C LEU A 133 0.72 8.60 5.12
N LEU A 134 0.38 8.01 6.27
CA LEU A 134 -0.94 8.14 6.88
C LEU A 134 -1.25 9.59 7.27
N LYS A 135 -0.27 10.33 7.81
CA LYS A 135 -0.43 11.77 8.11
C LYS A 135 -0.68 12.56 6.82
N PHE A 136 0.09 12.27 5.77
CA PHE A 136 -0.10 12.89 4.47
C PHE A 136 -1.49 12.62 3.88
N ILE A 137 -1.93 11.37 3.88
CA ILE A 137 -3.26 10.96 3.40
C ILE A 137 -4.36 11.65 4.20
N LYS A 138 -4.20 11.80 5.53
CA LYS A 138 -5.17 12.53 6.36
C LYS A 138 -5.23 14.02 6.02
N LYS A 139 -4.10 14.63 5.65
CA LYS A 139 -4.00 16.07 5.39
C LYS A 139 -4.45 16.44 3.97
N TYR A 140 -4.08 15.66 2.97
CA TYR A 140 -4.29 15.99 1.55
C TYR A 140 -5.15 14.98 0.79
N GLY A 141 -5.43 13.81 1.37
CA GLY A 141 -6.18 12.73 0.71
C GLY A 141 -5.30 11.74 -0.04
N THR A 142 -5.94 10.77 -0.70
CA THR A 142 -5.27 9.65 -1.41
C THR A 142 -4.94 9.92 -2.87
N HIS A 143 -5.39 11.05 -3.41
CA HIS A 143 -5.20 11.43 -4.81
C HIS A 143 -4.16 12.54 -4.97
N GLU A 144 -3.64 13.07 -3.87
CA GLU A 144 -2.59 14.08 -3.88
C GLU A 144 -1.24 13.44 -4.26
N ASN A 145 -0.45 14.16 -5.05
CA ASN A 145 0.89 13.75 -5.46
C ASN A 145 1.90 14.03 -4.36
N LEU A 146 2.66 13.03 -3.91
CA LEU A 146 3.82 13.22 -3.03
C LEU A 146 4.93 13.95 -3.77
N ALA A 147 5.19 13.53 -5.01
CA ALA A 147 6.23 14.10 -5.86
C ALA A 147 5.86 13.95 -7.34
N VAL A 148 6.54 14.72 -8.19
CA VAL A 148 6.37 14.69 -9.64
C VAL A 148 7.74 14.54 -10.29
N GLY A 149 7.92 13.46 -11.03
CA GLY A 149 9.11 13.19 -11.83
C GLY A 149 8.88 13.48 -13.31
N LYS A 150 9.94 13.86 -14.02
CA LYS A 150 9.94 13.96 -15.48
C LYS A 150 10.97 12.98 -16.04
N PHE A 151 10.49 11.98 -16.76
CA PHE A 151 11.30 10.93 -17.37
C PHE A 151 11.52 11.21 -18.86
N ASP A 152 12.77 11.30 -19.28
CA ASP A 152 13.11 11.43 -20.70
C ASP A 152 13.06 10.06 -21.41
N THR A 153 12.01 9.85 -22.23
CA THR A 153 11.84 8.59 -22.98
C THR A 153 12.87 8.37 -24.09
N LYS A 154 13.72 9.36 -24.39
CA LYS A 154 14.76 9.31 -25.43
C LYS A 154 16.18 9.50 -24.86
N ALA A 155 16.36 9.35 -23.55
CA ALA A 155 17.69 9.39 -22.95
C ALA A 155 18.60 8.29 -23.53
N GLU A 156 19.91 8.57 -23.61
CA GLU A 156 20.92 7.59 -24.05
C GLU A 156 21.03 6.42 -23.07
N ASP A 157 21.01 6.73 -21.77
CA ASP A 157 20.97 5.76 -20.67
C ASP A 157 19.64 5.89 -19.92
N LEU A 158 18.71 4.99 -20.23
CA LEU A 158 17.38 4.98 -19.64
C LEU A 158 17.41 4.51 -18.17
N ASP A 159 18.33 3.63 -17.80
CA ASP A 159 18.43 3.11 -16.44
C ASP A 159 18.93 4.21 -15.48
N ALA A 160 19.97 4.94 -15.88
CA ALA A 160 20.46 6.10 -15.14
C ALA A 160 19.41 7.22 -15.04
N GLU A 161 18.64 7.44 -16.10
CA GLU A 161 17.56 8.43 -16.11
C GLU A 161 16.42 8.04 -15.15
N VAL A 162 16.05 6.76 -15.09
CA VAL A 162 15.07 6.27 -14.10
C VAL A 162 15.58 6.49 -12.68
N GLU A 163 16.84 6.15 -12.40
CA GLU A 163 17.43 6.34 -11.07
C GLU A 163 17.42 7.82 -10.68
N ARG A 164 17.80 8.71 -11.60
CA ARG A 164 17.75 10.17 -11.40
C ARG A 164 16.33 10.62 -11.05
N VAL A 165 15.32 10.17 -11.80
CA VAL A 165 13.91 10.51 -11.55
C VAL A 165 13.41 9.97 -10.21
N CYS A 166 13.79 8.75 -9.85
CA CYS A 166 13.46 8.17 -8.55
C CYS A 166 14.06 8.97 -7.39
N ASN A 167 15.34 9.35 -7.48
CA ASN A 167 16.00 10.14 -6.45
C ASN A 167 15.39 11.54 -6.31
N ASP A 168 15.11 12.22 -7.42
CA ASP A 168 14.42 13.52 -7.43
C ASP A 168 13.03 13.43 -6.76
N MET A 169 12.26 12.39 -7.07
CA MET A 169 10.96 12.17 -6.43
C MET A 169 11.06 11.93 -4.92
N VAL A 170 12.10 11.22 -4.45
CA VAL A 170 12.32 10.99 -3.01
C VAL A 170 12.60 12.31 -2.29
N GLU A 171 13.43 13.19 -2.87
CA GLU A 171 13.73 14.51 -2.28
C GLU A 171 12.53 15.44 -2.25
N GLN A 172 11.70 15.43 -3.30
CA GLN A 172 10.46 16.20 -3.33
C GLN A 172 9.45 15.68 -2.31
N ALA A 173 9.32 14.35 -2.18
CA ALA A 173 8.39 13.74 -1.23
C ALA A 173 8.80 14.03 0.22
N GLU A 174 10.10 14.03 0.53
CA GLU A 174 10.63 14.40 1.84
C GLU A 174 10.18 15.81 2.26
N LYS A 175 10.23 16.79 1.35
CA LYS A 175 9.81 18.16 1.62
C LYS A 175 8.30 18.33 1.82
N LYS A 176 7.49 17.36 1.36
CA LYS A 176 6.02 17.43 1.39
C LYS A 176 5.41 16.67 2.57
N LEU A 177 6.15 15.75 3.17
CA LEU A 177 5.75 14.93 4.33
C LEU A 177 5.93 15.69 5.65
#